data_AF-A0A9X1VQJ0-F1
#
_entry.id   AF-A0A9X1VQJ0-F1
#
_cell.length_a   1.000
_cell.length_b   1.000
_cell.length_c   1.000
_cell.angle_alpha   90.00
_cell.angle_beta   90.00
_cell.angle_gamma   90.00
#
_symmetry.space_group_name_H-M   'P 1'
#
loop_
_entity.id
_entity.type
_entity.pdbx_description
1 polymer ?
#
loop_
_entity_poly.entity_id
_entity_poly.type
_entity_poly.pdbx_seq_one_letter_code
_entity_poly.pdbx_strand_id
1 'polypeptide(L)'
;MKRYDTLTDINLKVLYEKESKRMYESEFINEDGNQIENWDVRTELLSEYMESKGLISIDGEMCYISKFGEELVEDNGWLNYLEKELKSYENKKKKEIRKETQEEIIRKGTIESFKYGKWGFYLAILSILITALLELIKKK
;
A
#
# COMPACT_ATOMS: atom_id res chain seq x y z
N MET A 1 -12.24 6.86 7.64
CA MET A 1 -11.92 8.16 7.01
C MET A 1 -11.67 9.15 8.12
N LYS A 2 -10.55 9.88 8.14
CA LYS A 2 -10.24 10.80 9.25
C LYS A 2 -10.95 12.15 9.02
N ARG A 3 -11.34 12.84 10.10
CA ARG A 3 -12.00 14.17 10.05
C ARG A 3 -11.27 15.15 9.13
N TYR A 4 -9.95 15.21 9.24
CA TYR A 4 -9.09 16.05 8.40
C TYR A 4 -9.17 15.72 6.92
N ASP A 5 -9.35 14.45 6.53
CA ASP A 5 -9.47 14.08 5.11
C ASP A 5 -10.77 14.60 4.51
N THR A 6 -11.88 14.50 5.25
CA THR A 6 -13.17 15.04 4.81
C THR A 6 -13.10 16.56 4.65
N LEU A 7 -12.58 17.26 5.67
CA LEU A 7 -12.47 18.72 5.64
C LEU A 7 -11.48 19.19 4.55
N THR A 8 -10.40 18.44 4.33
CA THR A 8 -9.46 18.71 3.22
C THR A 8 -10.15 18.62 1.88
N ASP A 9 -10.95 17.58 1.64
CA ASP A 9 -11.65 17.41 0.35
C ASP A 9 -12.62 18.54 0.05
N ILE A 10 -13.34 19.01 1.09
CA ILE A 10 -14.27 20.13 0.99
C ILE A 10 -13.50 21.43 0.72
N ASN A 11 -12.54 21.77 1.58
CA ASN A 11 -11.87 23.06 1.51
C ASN A 11 -10.96 23.18 0.29
N LEU A 12 -10.39 22.08 -0.20
CA LEU A 12 -9.63 22.10 -1.45
C LEU A 12 -10.52 22.44 -2.66
N LYS A 13 -11.77 21.96 -2.69
CA LYS A 13 -12.75 22.32 -3.73
C LYS A 13 -13.14 23.80 -3.64
N VAL A 14 -13.45 24.28 -2.44
CA VAL A 14 -13.78 25.70 -2.20
C VAL A 14 -12.63 26.61 -2.66
N LEU A 15 -11.41 26.25 -2.30
CA LEU A 15 -10.21 26.99 -2.65
C LEU A 15 -9.97 26.95 -4.17
N TYR A 16 -10.23 25.82 -4.82
CA TYR A 16 -10.18 25.68 -6.28
C TYR A 16 -11.25 26.51 -6.99
N GLU A 17 -12.45 26.65 -6.44
CA GLU A 17 -13.53 27.42 -7.08
C GLU A 17 -13.29 28.94 -7.02
N LYS A 18 -12.47 29.43 -6.09
CA LYS A 18 -12.11 30.84 -6.01
C LYS A 18 -11.26 31.25 -7.22
N GLU A 19 -11.61 32.38 -7.85
CA GLU A 19 -10.87 32.95 -8.99
C GLU A 19 -9.38 33.16 -8.67
N SER A 20 -9.09 33.57 -7.43
CA SER A 20 -7.73 33.84 -6.95
C SER A 20 -6.96 32.59 -6.51
N LYS A 21 -7.62 31.41 -6.47
CA LYS A 21 -7.04 30.13 -6.01
C LYS A 21 -6.36 30.23 -4.64
N ARG A 22 -6.88 31.10 -3.77
CA ARG A 22 -6.37 31.35 -2.42
C ARG A 22 -7.50 31.74 -1.46
N MET A 23 -7.30 31.46 -0.18
CA MET A 23 -8.20 31.87 0.90
C MET A 23 -7.44 31.89 2.23
N TYR A 24 -7.94 32.66 3.19
CA TYR A 24 -7.44 32.56 4.56
C TYR A 24 -7.88 31.25 5.19
N GLU A 25 -7.06 30.66 6.06
CA GLU A 25 -7.41 29.45 6.80
C GLU A 25 -8.65 29.66 7.69
N SER A 26 -8.87 30.89 8.17
CA SER A 26 -10.08 31.26 8.91
C SER A 26 -11.35 31.12 8.06
N GLU A 27 -11.26 31.16 6.73
CA GLU A 27 -12.41 30.98 5.82
C GLU A 27 -12.74 29.51 5.59
N PHE A 28 -12.02 28.55 6.19
CA PHE A 28 -12.34 27.14 6.03
C PHE A 28 -13.74 26.80 6.56
N ILE A 29 -14.40 25.90 5.85
CA ILE A 29 -15.77 25.47 6.12
C ILE A 29 -15.87 23.98 6.47
N ASN A 30 -16.92 23.63 7.20
CA ASN A 30 -17.28 22.26 7.55
C ASN A 30 -18.19 21.62 6.48
N GLU A 31 -18.68 20.41 6.76
CA GLU A 31 -19.57 19.64 5.87
C GLU A 31 -20.90 20.34 5.58
N ASP A 32 -21.37 21.18 6.51
CA ASP A 32 -22.61 21.93 6.37
C ASP A 32 -22.41 23.25 5.60
N GLY A 33 -21.17 23.54 5.19
CA GLY A 33 -20.80 24.78 4.52
C GLY A 33 -20.63 25.98 5.44
N ASN A 34 -20.67 25.77 6.76
CA ASN A 34 -20.44 26.82 7.76
C ASN A 34 -18.96 26.93 8.07
N GLN A 35 -18.52 28.13 8.45
CA GLN A 35 -17.14 28.37 8.90
C GLN A 35 -16.79 27.45 10.08
N ILE A 36 -15.59 26.87 10.07
CA ILE A 36 -15.14 26.00 11.15
C ILE A 36 -14.92 26.85 12.41
N GLU A 37 -15.63 26.50 13.48
CA GLU A 37 -15.43 27.10 14.79
C GLU A 37 -14.30 26.38 15.54
N ASN A 38 -13.51 27.13 16.32
CA ASN A 38 -12.27 26.68 16.98
C ASN A 38 -12.42 25.45 17.90
N TRP A 39 -13.62 25.07 18.31
CA TRP A 39 -13.84 23.93 19.20
C TRP A 39 -13.92 22.57 18.48
N ASP A 40 -14.16 22.55 17.16
CA ASP A 40 -14.26 21.31 16.38
C ASP A 40 -12.90 20.91 15.80
N VAL A 41 -12.34 21.77 14.97
CA VAL A 41 -11.01 21.61 14.36
C VAL A 41 -10.34 22.97 14.32
N ARG A 42 -9.09 23.02 14.73
CA ARG A 42 -8.26 24.20 14.54
C ARG A 42 -7.92 24.34 13.05
N THR A 43 -8.36 25.44 12.44
CA THR A 43 -8.17 25.70 11.01
C THR A 43 -6.69 25.74 10.65
N GLU A 44 -5.83 26.18 11.56
CA GLU A 44 -4.37 26.21 11.39
C GLU A 44 -3.79 24.80 11.31
N LEU A 45 -4.29 23.87 12.13
CA LEU A 45 -3.87 22.48 12.03
C LEU A 45 -4.36 21.82 10.73
N LEU A 46 -5.52 22.27 10.22
CA LEU A 46 -6.05 21.76 8.95
C LEU A 46 -5.23 22.27 7.77
N SER A 47 -4.86 23.55 7.75
CA SER A 47 -4.00 24.12 6.70
C SER A 47 -2.63 23.44 6.73
N GLU A 48 -1.99 23.29 7.90
CA GLU A 48 -0.74 22.55 8.06
C GLU A 48 -0.85 21.10 7.56
N TYR A 49 -1.97 20.42 7.86
CA TYR A 49 -2.21 19.07 7.33
C TYR A 49 -2.25 19.07 5.81
N MET A 50 -2.99 19.98 5.19
CA MET A 50 -3.10 20.08 3.73
C MET A 50 -1.75 20.41 3.07
N GLU A 51 -0.95 21.30 3.68
CA GLU A 51 0.40 21.62 3.22
C GLU A 51 1.34 20.41 3.32
N SER A 52 1.26 19.64 4.43
CA SER A 52 2.07 18.41 4.58
C SER A 52 1.76 17.34 3.54
N LYS A 53 0.57 17.39 2.93
CA LYS A 53 0.17 16.54 1.79
C LYS A 53 0.55 17.12 0.44
N GLY A 54 1.14 18.31 0.41
CA GLY A 54 1.50 19.04 -0.79
C GLY A 54 0.30 19.54 -1.58
N LEU A 55 -0.87 19.69 -0.94
CA LEU A 55 -2.10 20.12 -1.60
C LEU A 55 -2.17 21.63 -1.74
N ILE A 56 -1.62 22.34 -0.76
CA ILE A 56 -1.56 23.79 -0.69
C ILE A 56 -0.16 24.24 -0.26
N SER A 57 0.10 25.54 -0.34
CA SER A 57 1.20 26.22 0.35
C SER A 57 0.65 27.33 1.24
N ILE A 58 1.32 27.60 2.36
CA ILE A 58 0.89 28.60 3.35
C ILE A 58 1.86 29.78 3.37
N ASP A 59 1.32 31.01 3.35
CA ASP A 59 2.05 32.26 3.62
C ASP A 59 1.30 33.07 4.68
N GLY A 60 1.78 33.01 5.93
CA GLY A 60 1.03 33.50 7.09
C GLY A 60 -0.25 32.69 7.30
N GLU A 61 -1.41 33.34 7.25
CA GLU A 61 -2.74 32.70 7.33
C GLU A 61 -3.34 32.42 5.94
N MET A 62 -2.65 32.83 4.86
CA MET A 62 -3.14 32.69 3.49
C MET A 62 -2.73 31.34 2.91
N CYS A 63 -3.72 30.57 2.46
CA CYS A 63 -3.56 29.30 1.79
C CYS A 63 -3.65 29.48 0.27
N TYR A 64 -2.73 28.87 -0.47
CA TYR A 64 -2.71 28.87 -1.94
C TYR A 64 -2.79 27.44 -2.45
N ILE A 65 -3.61 27.18 -3.47
CA ILE A 65 -3.63 25.84 -4.05
C ILE A 65 -2.29 25.54 -4.72
N SER A 66 -1.80 24.32 -4.52
CA SER A 66 -0.68 23.82 -5.32
C SER A 66 -1.20 23.25 -6.64
N LYS A 67 -0.30 23.07 -7.61
CA LYS A 67 -0.61 22.34 -8.84
C LYS A 67 -1.16 20.92 -8.58
N PHE A 68 -0.60 20.23 -7.58
CA PHE A 68 -1.07 18.88 -7.21
C PHE A 68 -2.49 18.93 -6.63
N GLY A 69 -2.80 19.96 -5.84
CA GLY A 69 -4.14 20.20 -5.32
C GLY A 69 -5.16 20.43 -6.44
N GLU A 70 -4.82 21.22 -7.46
CA GLU A 70 -5.68 21.45 -8.63
C GLU A 70 -5.96 20.14 -9.39
N GLU A 71 -4.91 19.40 -9.75
CA GLU A 71 -5.02 18.12 -10.45
C GLU A 71 -5.90 17.13 -9.69
N LEU A 72 -5.83 17.14 -8.35
CA LEU A 72 -6.66 16.29 -7.50
C LEU A 72 -8.13 16.68 -7.52
N VAL A 73 -8.47 17.97 -7.48
CA VAL A 73 -9.87 18.40 -7.58
C VAL A 73 -10.45 17.99 -8.93
N GLU A 74 -9.68 18.10 -10.00
CA GLU A 74 -10.06 17.63 -11.33
C GLU A 74 -10.24 16.09 -11.40
N ASP A 75 -9.46 15.32 -10.64
CA ASP A 75 -9.58 13.85 -10.52
C ASP A 75 -10.49 13.38 -9.35
N ASN A 76 -11.63 14.05 -9.18
CA ASN A 76 -12.69 13.72 -8.22
C ASN A 76 -12.34 13.91 -6.73
N GLY A 77 -11.29 14.66 -6.42
CA GLY A 77 -10.97 15.10 -5.05
C GLY A 77 -10.04 14.18 -4.26
N TRP A 78 -9.72 14.66 -3.06
CA TRP A 78 -8.76 14.06 -2.14
C TRP A 78 -9.23 12.70 -1.60
N LEU A 79 -10.52 12.55 -1.28
CA LEU A 79 -11.03 11.28 -0.76
C LEU A 79 -10.91 10.15 -1.79
N ASN A 80 -11.16 10.46 -3.06
CA ASN A 80 -11.01 9.51 -4.16
C ASN A 80 -9.55 9.10 -4.34
N TYR A 81 -8.63 10.06 -4.26
CA TYR A 81 -7.20 9.77 -4.28
C TYR A 81 -6.77 8.83 -3.15
N LEU A 82 -7.21 9.10 -1.92
CA LEU A 82 -6.92 8.23 -0.78
C LEU A 82 -7.46 6.80 -0.97
N GLU A 83 -8.65 6.66 -1.54
CA GLU A 83 -9.22 5.34 -1.83
C GLU A 83 -8.40 4.59 -2.89
N LYS A 84 -7.97 5.28 -3.96
CA LYS A 84 -7.10 4.71 -4.99
C LYS A 84 -5.75 4.27 -4.40
N GLU A 85 -5.14 5.10 -3.56
CA GLU A 85 -3.88 4.78 -2.88
C GLU A 85 -4.00 3.57 -1.96
N LEU A 86 -5.08 3.49 -1.17
CA LEU A 86 -5.35 2.34 -0.30
C LEU A 86 -5.48 1.05 -1.11
N LYS A 87 -6.26 1.07 -2.19
CA LYS A 87 -6.40 -0.08 -3.11
C LYS A 87 -5.07 -0.48 -3.75
N SER A 88 -4.27 0.50 -4.16
CA SER A 88 -2.94 0.27 -4.73
C SER A 88 -2.01 -0.42 -3.72
N TYR A 89 -2.01 0.06 -2.46
CA TYR A 89 -1.24 -0.53 -1.37
C TYR A 89 -1.66 -1.96 -1.06
N GLU A 90 -2.97 -2.22 -0.91
CA GLU A 90 -3.48 -3.58 -0.68
C GLU A 90 -3.12 -4.55 -1.79
N ASN A 91 -3.14 -4.09 -3.05
CA ASN A 91 -2.75 -4.89 -4.20
C ASN A 91 -1.25 -5.21 -4.20
N LYS A 92 -0.40 -4.25 -3.82
CA LYS A 92 1.05 -4.49 -3.65
C LYS A 92 1.30 -5.52 -2.56
N LYS A 93 0.66 -5.36 -1.39
CA LYS A 93 0.77 -6.30 -0.27
C LYS A 93 0.28 -7.71 -0.64
N LYS A 94 -0.84 -7.84 -1.35
CA LYS A 94 -1.32 -9.14 -1.87
C LYS A 94 -0.33 -9.79 -2.84
N LYS A 95 0.34 -9.00 -3.69
CA LYS A 95 1.38 -9.50 -4.59
C LYS A 95 2.61 -9.98 -3.83
N GLU A 96 3.03 -9.27 -2.79
CA GLU A 96 4.15 -9.68 -1.92
C GLU A 96 3.85 -11.00 -1.20
N ILE A 97 2.68 -11.11 -0.56
CA ILE A 97 2.25 -12.35 0.10
C ILE A 97 2.21 -13.53 -0.89
N ARG A 98 1.73 -13.30 -2.12
CA ARG A 98 1.73 -14.33 -3.17
C ARG A 98 3.14 -14.76 -3.56
N LYS A 99 4.10 -13.83 -3.64
CA LYS A 99 5.50 -14.16 -3.92
C LYS A 99 6.09 -15.00 -2.80
N GLU A 100 5.92 -14.59 -1.55
CA GLU A 100 6.40 -15.34 -0.38
C GLU A 100 5.82 -16.76 -0.35
N THR A 101 4.52 -16.91 -0.65
CA THR A 101 3.85 -18.22 -0.71
C THR A 101 4.42 -19.09 -1.83
N GLN A 102 4.66 -18.52 -3.01
CA GLN A 102 5.26 -19.26 -4.14
C GLN A 102 6.70 -19.68 -3.83
N GLU A 103 7.50 -18.81 -3.22
CA GLU A 103 8.85 -19.13 -2.78
C GLU A 103 8.86 -20.26 -1.74
N GLU A 104 7.90 -20.26 -0.80
CA GLU A 104 7.77 -21.33 0.19
C GLU A 104 7.39 -22.67 -0.47
N ILE A 105 6.47 -22.65 -1.44
CA ILE A 105 6.08 -23.84 -2.21
C ILE A 105 7.28 -24.40 -2.99
N ILE A 106 8.02 -23.54 -3.70
CA ILE A 106 9.22 -23.94 -4.45
C ILE A 106 10.27 -24.52 -3.51
N ARG A 107 10.49 -23.87 -2.35
CA ARG A 107 11.45 -24.36 -1.34
C ARG A 107 11.06 -25.73 -0.81
N LYS A 108 9.79 -25.96 -0.47
CA LYS A 108 9.29 -27.26 0.00
C LYS A 108 9.46 -28.33 -1.08
N GLY A 109 9.04 -28.04 -2.32
CA GLY A 109 9.21 -28.97 -3.45
C GLY A 109 10.69 -29.31 -3.73
N THR A 110 11.59 -28.35 -3.59
CA THR A 110 13.05 -28.57 -3.76
C THR A 110 13.62 -29.45 -2.64
N ILE A 111 13.18 -29.27 -1.40
CA ILE A 111 13.60 -30.12 -0.28
C ILE A 111 13.08 -31.55 -0.46
N GLU A 112 11.83 -31.70 -0.91
CA GLU A 112 11.24 -33.01 -1.18
C GLU A 112 11.96 -33.74 -2.31
N SER A 113 12.20 -33.08 -3.44
CA SER A 113 12.92 -33.70 -4.57
C SER A 113 14.33 -34.16 -4.18
N PHE A 114 15.03 -33.39 -3.34
CA PHE A 114 16.34 -33.78 -2.82
C PHE A 114 16.26 -35.01 -1.88
N LYS A 115 15.22 -35.11 -1.06
CA LYS A 115 14.98 -36.31 -0.23
C LYS A 115 14.72 -37.55 -1.10
N TYR A 116 13.85 -37.44 -2.11
CA TYR A 116 13.59 -38.55 -3.04
C TYR A 116 14.84 -38.99 -3.80
N GLY A 117 15.68 -38.05 -4.22
CA GLY A 117 16.97 -38.36 -4.85
C GLY A 117 17.89 -39.18 -3.95
N LYS A 118 17.97 -38.86 -2.64
CA LYS A 118 18.73 -39.67 -1.66
C LYS A 118 18.17 -41.08 -1.50
N TRP A 119 16.86 -41.23 -1.39
CA TRP A 119 16.24 -42.56 -1.31
C TRP A 119 16.48 -43.41 -2.55
N GLY A 120 16.39 -42.81 -3.74
CA GLY A 120 16.73 -43.48 -5.00
C GLY A 120 18.18 -43.97 -5.04
N PHE A 121 19.12 -43.16 -4.54
CA PHE A 121 20.52 -43.57 -4.41
C PHE A 121 20.73 -44.74 -3.45
N TYR A 122 20.07 -44.72 -2.28
CA TYR A 122 20.15 -45.84 -1.32
C TYR A 122 19.56 -47.13 -1.89
N LEU A 123 18.45 -47.07 -2.62
CA LEU A 123 17.84 -48.23 -3.27
C LEU A 123 18.77 -48.84 -4.34
N ALA A 124 19.46 -48.01 -5.11
CA ALA A 124 20.43 -48.47 -6.10
C ALA A 124 21.63 -49.20 -5.46
N ILE A 125 22.16 -48.67 -4.35
CA ILE A 125 23.23 -49.36 -3.60
C ILE A 125 22.71 -50.70 -3.06
N LEU A 126 21.50 -50.71 -2.49
CA LEU A 126 20.92 -51.93 -1.93
C LEU A 126 20.70 -53.00 -3.01
N SER A 127 20.23 -52.62 -4.21
CA SER A 127 20.06 -53.58 -5.30
C SER A 127 21.39 -54.18 -5.74
N ILE A 128 22.47 -53.39 -5.79
CA ILE A 128 23.81 -53.88 -6.11
C ILE A 128 24.29 -54.90 -5.07
N LEU A 129 24.11 -54.59 -3.77
CA LEU A 129 24.50 -55.50 -2.68
C LEU A 129 23.73 -56.82 -2.70
N ILE A 130 22.40 -56.78 -2.92
CA ILE A 130 21.56 -57.98 -3.03
C ILE A 130 22.01 -58.84 -4.22
N THR A 131 22.29 -58.21 -5.37
CA THR A 131 22.75 -58.91 -6.57
C THR A 131 24.07 -59.64 -6.32
N ALA A 132 25.05 -58.96 -5.71
CA ALA A 132 26.34 -59.56 -5.35
C ALA A 132 26.21 -60.72 -4.36
N LEU A 133 25.32 -60.60 -3.37
CA LEU A 133 25.02 -61.68 -2.41
C LEU A 133 24.40 -62.91 -3.07
N LEU A 134 23.42 -62.72 -3.96
CA LEU A 134 22.80 -63.82 -4.72
C LEU A 134 23.82 -64.55 -5.59
N GLU A 135 24.75 -63.81 -6.19
CA GLU A 135 25.80 -64.37 -7.05
C GLU A 135 26.83 -65.17 -6.25
N LEU A 136 27.16 -64.73 -5.03
CA LEU A 136 27.99 -65.48 -4.08
C LEU A 136 27.32 -66.77 -3.60
N ILE A 137 26.01 -66.74 -3.34
CA ILE A 137 25.24 -67.93 -2.93
C ILE A 137 25.17 -68.95 -4.08
N LYS A 138 24.97 -68.50 -5.33
CA LYS A 138 24.95 -69.38 -6.51
C LYS A 138 26.29 -70.07 -6.81
N LYS A 139 27.41 -69.48 -6.39
CA LYS A 139 28.75 -70.06 -6.59
C LYS A 139 29.14 -71.11 -5.53
N LYS A 140 28.30 -71.32 -4.52
CA LYS A 140 28.51 -72.28 -3.45
C LYS A 140 27.66 -73.53 -3.67
#